data_AF-A0A3P7T641-F1
#
_entry.id   AF-A0A3P7T641-F1
#
_cell.length_a   1.000
_cell.length_b   1.000
_cell.length_c   1.000
_cell.angle_alpha   90.00
_cell.angle_beta   90.00
_cell.angle_gamma   90.00
#
_symmetry.space_group_name_H-M   'P 1'
#
loop_
_entity.id
_entity.type
_entity.pdbx_description
1 polymer ?
#
loop_
_entity_poly.entity_id
_entity_poly.type
_entity_poly.pdbx_seq_one_letter_code
_entity_poly.pdbx_strand_id
1 'polypeptide(L)'
;MSKDEFQGHVKISVLEKVKVGRLIVKLVGQAQTGWKNKNSEVLYESNEQVLNEYIDLTGVLTDFCDENFNLEEGLHQICFHIPLPLDVISSIEKENYGWVRYTCSATLDVLDEDAKEIFAEHNFTVFSLLNLDAPYMRQPVTSQEENEVR
;
A
#
# COMPACT_ATOMS: atom_id res chain seq x y z
N MET A 1 17.83 0.42 14.55
CA MET A 1 17.40 1.08 13.31
C MET A 1 15.90 1.31 13.44
N SER A 2 15.44 2.57 13.48
CA SER A 2 14.01 2.85 13.44
C SER A 2 13.47 2.33 12.11
N LYS A 3 12.42 1.52 12.14
CA LYS A 3 11.68 1.19 10.93
C LYS A 3 10.96 2.48 10.51
N ASP A 4 11.02 2.84 9.24
CA ASP A 4 10.22 3.94 8.74
C ASP A 4 8.73 3.55 8.86
N GLU A 5 7.88 4.51 9.24
CA GLU A 5 6.46 4.28 9.46
C GLU A 5 5.62 5.16 8.54
N PHE A 6 4.60 4.58 7.94
CA PHE A 6 3.57 5.33 7.23
C PHE A 6 2.46 5.71 8.22
N GLN A 7 2.25 7.01 8.42
CA GLN A 7 1.30 7.54 9.39
C GLN A 7 0.21 8.35 8.70
N GLY A 8 -1.03 8.22 9.17
CA GLY A 8 -2.17 8.91 8.59
C GLY A 8 -3.40 8.88 9.48
N HIS A 9 -4.53 9.30 8.91
CA HIS A 9 -5.82 9.22 9.58
C HIS A 9 -6.96 8.98 8.57
N VAL A 10 -7.93 8.17 8.96
CA VAL A 10 -9.19 7.98 8.23
C VAL A 10 -10.21 8.98 8.78
N LYS A 11 -10.83 9.77 7.90
CA LYS A 11 -11.94 10.68 8.26
C LYS A 11 -13.26 10.06 7.85
N ILE A 12 -14.16 9.91 8.80
CA ILE A 12 -15.50 9.37 8.57
C ILE A 12 -16.51 10.43 8.99
N SER A 13 -17.30 10.91 8.02
CA SER A 13 -18.40 11.86 8.29
C SER A 13 -19.71 11.09 8.30
N VAL A 14 -20.40 11.12 9.44
CA VAL A 14 -21.63 10.39 9.69
C VAL A 14 -22.77 11.39 9.87
N LEU A 15 -23.80 11.27 9.03
CA LEU A 15 -24.97 12.15 9.08
C LEU A 15 -26.02 11.68 10.09
N GLU A 16 -26.18 10.35 10.20
CA GLU A 16 -27.11 9.68 11.09
C GLU A 16 -26.40 8.43 11.63
N LYS A 17 -26.72 8.04 12.88
CA LYS A 17 -26.13 6.84 13.50
C LYS A 17 -26.25 5.62 12.60
N VAL A 18 -25.14 4.91 12.43
CA VAL A 18 -25.04 3.79 11.47
C VAL A 18 -24.35 2.60 12.10
N LYS A 19 -24.86 1.39 11.86
CA LYS A 19 -24.20 0.19 12.37
C LYS A 19 -22.98 -0.11 11.53
N VAL A 20 -21.82 -0.22 12.18
CA VAL A 20 -20.54 -0.48 11.51
C VAL A 20 -19.96 -1.81 11.93
N GLY A 21 -19.19 -2.40 11.02
CA GLY A 21 -18.45 -3.63 11.25
C GLY A 21 -16.97 -3.33 11.34
N ARG A 22 -16.25 -3.76 10.31
CA ARG A 22 -14.80 -3.75 10.27
C ARG A 22 -14.28 -2.50 9.57
N LEU A 23 -13.16 -1.97 10.05
CA LEU A 23 -12.39 -0.93 9.37
C LEU A 23 -10.97 -1.43 9.12
N ILE A 24 -10.58 -1.53 7.85
CA ILE A 24 -9.22 -1.92 7.45
C ILE A 24 -8.57 -0.76 6.71
N VAL A 25 -7.31 -0.48 7.01
CA VAL A 25 -6.46 0.36 6.16
C VAL A 25 -5.37 -0.51 5.53
N LYS A 26 -5.16 -0.37 4.23
CA LYS A 26 -4.24 -1.18 3.43
C LYS A 26 -3.28 -0.31 2.64
N LEU A 27 -2.00 -0.68 2.65
CA LEU A 27 -0.98 -0.12 1.77
C LEU A 27 -0.63 -1.15 0.70
N VAL A 28 -0.82 -0.76 -0.56
CA VAL A 28 -0.50 -1.60 -1.71
C VAL A 28 0.54 -0.89 -2.56
N GLY A 29 1.54 -1.64 -3.01
CA GLY A 29 2.52 -1.20 -3.98
C GLY A 29 2.50 -2.14 -5.17
N GLN A 30 2.48 -1.59 -6.37
CA GLN A 30 2.52 -2.35 -7.62
C GLN A 30 3.64 -1.82 -8.50
N ALA A 31 4.36 -2.75 -9.14
CA ALA A 31 5.37 -2.48 -10.13
C ALA A 31 4.93 -3.10 -11.46
N GLN A 32 4.68 -2.25 -12.45
CA GLN A 32 4.40 -2.69 -13.82
C GLN A 32 5.62 -2.38 -14.70
N THR A 33 6.11 -3.38 -15.42
CA THR A 33 7.16 -3.21 -16.42
C THR A 33 6.71 -3.80 -17.75
N GLY A 34 7.19 -3.21 -18.85
CA GLY A 34 6.92 -3.73 -20.17
C GLY A 34 8.03 -3.38 -21.15
N TRP A 35 8.40 -4.31 -22.02
CA TRP A 35 9.35 -4.04 -23.09
C TRP A 35 9.00 -4.82 -24.35
N LYS A 36 9.28 -4.20 -25.49
CA LYS A 36 9.18 -4.84 -26.81
C LYS A 36 10.57 -5.22 -27.28
N ASN A 37 10.75 -6.48 -27.67
CA ASN A 37 12.01 -6.88 -28.29
C ASN A 37 12.08 -6.29 -29.71
N LYS A 38 13.18 -5.61 -30.07
CA LYS A 38 13.34 -5.01 -31.40
C LYS A 38 13.28 -6.04 -32.55
N ASN A 39 13.58 -7.30 -32.26
CA ASN A 39 13.64 -8.39 -33.22
C ASN A 39 12.40 -9.29 -33.22
N SER A 40 11.37 -8.96 -32.43
CA SER A 40 10.11 -9.72 -32.42
C SER A 40 8.93 -8.83 -32.05
N GLU A 41 7.76 -9.07 -32.63
CA GLU A 41 6.52 -8.39 -32.22
C GLU A 41 6.03 -8.76 -30.80
N VAL A 42 6.75 -9.64 -30.10
CA VAL A 42 6.43 -10.07 -28.73
C VAL A 42 6.64 -8.92 -27.75
N LEU A 43 5.54 -8.55 -27.09
CA LEU A 43 5.50 -7.65 -25.94
C LEU A 43 5.64 -8.49 -24.67
N TYR A 44 6.61 -8.14 -23.83
CA TYR A 44 6.76 -8.71 -22.50
C TYR A 44 6.20 -7.70 -21.50
N GLU A 45 5.29 -8.16 -20.64
CA GLU A 45 4.72 -7.38 -19.56
C GLU A 45 4.85 -8.17 -18.26
N SER A 46 5.15 -7.47 -17.17
CA SER A 46 5.15 -8.01 -15.80
C SER A 46 4.46 -7.01 -14.88
N ASN A 47 3.64 -7.53 -13.97
CA ASN A 47 2.96 -6.76 -12.94
C ASN A 47 3.15 -7.50 -11.61
N GLU A 48 3.96 -6.91 -10.74
CA GLU A 48 4.35 -7.50 -9.46
C GLU A 48 3.86 -6.65 -8.30
N GLN A 49 3.37 -7.29 -7.25
CA GLN A 49 3.04 -6.61 -6.00
C GLN A 49 4.32 -6.47 -5.16
N VAL A 50 4.69 -5.22 -4.84
CA VAL A 50 5.92 -4.88 -4.12
C VAL A 50 5.67 -4.40 -2.68
N LEU A 51 4.41 -4.15 -2.32
CA LEU A 51 3.98 -3.85 -0.96
C LEU A 51 2.54 -4.36 -0.76
N ASN A 52 2.26 -4.97 0.39
CA ASN A 52 0.93 -5.48 0.75
C ASN A 52 0.77 -5.52 2.27
N GLU A 53 0.83 -4.36 2.89
CA GLU A 53 0.68 -4.21 4.34
C GLU A 53 -0.74 -3.77 4.67
N TYR A 54 -1.23 -4.12 5.86
CA TYR A 54 -2.52 -3.64 6.34
C TYR A 54 -2.55 -3.53 7.85
N ILE A 55 -3.52 -2.75 8.35
CA ILE A 55 -3.88 -2.69 9.76
C ILE A 55 -5.39 -2.79 9.90
N ASP A 56 -5.82 -3.57 10.88
CA ASP A 56 -7.23 -3.66 11.29
C ASP A 56 -7.48 -2.63 12.40
N LEU A 57 -8.31 -1.63 12.11
CA LEU A 57 -8.68 -0.55 13.02
C LEU A 57 -10.03 -0.77 13.67
N THR A 58 -10.63 -1.96 13.55
CA THR A 58 -11.96 -2.26 14.09
C THR A 58 -12.02 -2.00 15.60
N GLY A 59 -10.98 -2.39 16.35
CA GLY A 59 -10.92 -2.11 17.79
C GLY A 59 -10.74 -0.63 18.15
N VAL A 60 -10.24 0.20 17.23
CA VAL A 60 -10.15 1.65 17.43
C VAL A 60 -11.45 2.34 17.00
N LEU A 61 -12.11 1.81 15.97
CA LEU A 61 -13.42 2.27 15.51
C LEU A 61 -14.46 2.20 16.63
N THR A 62 -14.41 1.17 17.49
CA THR A 62 -15.36 1.00 18.60
C THR A 62 -15.32 2.14 19.61
N ASP A 63 -14.21 2.87 19.73
CA ASP A 63 -14.10 4.04 20.62
C ASP A 63 -15.01 5.21 20.17
N PHE A 64 -15.47 5.18 18.91
CA PHE A 64 -16.36 6.17 18.30
C PHE A 64 -17.82 5.67 18.22
N CYS A 65 -18.08 4.45 18.71
CA CYS A 65 -19.40 3.82 18.67
C CYS A 65 -20.12 3.89 20.01
N ASP A 66 -21.44 3.73 19.97
CA ASP A 66 -22.26 3.47 21.14
C ASP A 66 -22.15 2.01 21.63
N GLU A 67 -22.87 1.69 22.72
CA GLU A 67 -22.95 0.36 23.32
C GLU A 67 -23.51 -0.73 22.41
N ASN A 68 -24.17 -0.36 21.30
CA ASN A 68 -24.75 -1.26 20.31
C ASN A 68 -23.91 -1.35 19.02
N PHE A 69 -22.69 -0.80 19.02
CA PHE A 69 -21.79 -0.71 17.86
C PHE A 69 -22.33 0.15 16.71
N ASN A 70 -23.15 1.15 17.02
CA ASN A 70 -23.48 2.19 16.05
C ASN A 70 -22.45 3.32 16.14
N LEU A 71 -21.87 3.69 15.00
CA LEU A 71 -21.00 4.84 14.90
C LEU A 71 -21.81 6.12 15.12
N GLU A 72 -21.36 6.96 16.04
CA GLU A 72 -22.06 8.19 16.43
C GLU A 72 -22.15 9.21 15.28
N GLU A 73 -23.06 10.16 15.37
CA GLU A 73 -23.17 11.26 14.40
C GLU A 73 -21.98 12.22 14.51
N GLY A 74 -21.55 12.78 13.37
CA GLY A 74 -20.49 13.79 13.31
C GLY A 74 -19.26 13.35 12.53
N LEU A 75 -18.13 14.02 12.81
CA LEU A 75 -16.86 13.80 12.13
C LEU A 75 -15.89 13.04 13.04
N HIS A 76 -15.55 11.82 12.63
CA HIS A 76 -14.60 10.95 13.33
C HIS A 76 -13.26 10.96 12.60
N GLN A 77 -12.18 11.02 13.36
CA GLN A 77 -10.82 10.96 12.83
C GLN A 77 -10.04 9.85 13.54
N ILE A 78 -9.80 8.75 12.80
CA ILE A 78 -9.13 7.56 13.32
C ILE A 78 -7.70 7.55 12.82
N CYS A 79 -6.74 7.74 13.73
CA CYS A 79 -5.33 7.72 13.41
C CYS A 79 -4.81 6.29 13.18
N PHE A 80 -3.85 6.13 12.29
CA PHE A 80 -3.18 4.85 12.04
C PHE A 80 -1.69 5.02 11.76
N HIS A 81 -0.95 3.96 12.03
CA HIS A 81 0.47 3.83 11.69
C HIS A 81 0.74 2.40 11.16
N ILE A 82 1.42 2.31 10.03
CA ILE A 82 1.78 1.02 9.41
C ILE A 82 3.30 1.02 9.21
N PRO A 83 4.04 0.06 9.80
CA PRO A 83 5.47 -0.07 9.56
C PRO A 83 5.73 -0.36 8.08
N LEU A 84 6.67 0.35 7.47
CA LEU A 84 7.10 0.06 6.11
C LEU A 84 8.25 -0.98 6.12
N PRO A 85 8.26 -1.91 5.16
CA PRO A 85 9.42 -2.76 4.91
C PRO A 85 10.68 -1.94 4.59
N LEU A 86 11.86 -2.51 4.83
CA LEU A 86 13.14 -1.82 4.54
C LEU A 86 13.50 -1.82 3.06
N ASP A 87 12.86 -2.68 2.28
CA ASP A 87 13.12 -2.96 0.87
C ASP A 87 12.06 -2.36 -0.06
N VAL A 88 11.23 -1.42 0.43
CA VAL A 88 10.30 -0.70 -0.43
C VAL A 88 11.07 0.08 -1.48
N ILE A 89 10.71 -0.10 -2.74
CA ILE A 89 11.37 0.54 -3.89
C ILE A 89 10.78 1.93 -4.15
N SER A 90 11.58 2.84 -4.70
CA SER A 90 11.10 4.19 -5.02
C SER A 90 9.97 4.16 -6.06
N SER A 91 9.01 5.07 -5.91
CA SER A 91 8.03 5.34 -6.95
C SER A 91 8.74 5.84 -8.20
N ILE A 92 8.37 5.29 -9.34
CA ILE A 92 8.87 5.70 -10.66
C ILE A 92 7.71 5.70 -11.64
N GLU A 93 7.71 6.65 -12.55
CA GLU A 93 6.80 6.64 -13.68
C GLU A 93 7.59 7.05 -14.90
N LYS A 94 7.71 6.13 -15.86
CA LYS A 94 8.44 6.37 -17.08
C LYS A 94 7.61 5.92 -18.27
N GLU A 95 7.23 6.88 -19.08
CA GLU A 95 6.44 6.66 -20.28
C GLU A 95 7.08 5.57 -21.15
N ASN A 96 6.31 4.55 -21.53
CA ASN A 96 6.75 3.38 -22.31
C ASN A 96 7.75 2.42 -21.62
N TYR A 97 8.07 2.60 -20.33
CA TYR A 97 8.99 1.71 -19.60
C TYR A 97 8.42 1.18 -18.28
N GLY A 98 7.20 1.59 -17.92
CA GLY A 98 6.49 1.09 -16.74
C GLY A 98 6.47 2.07 -15.57
N TRP A 99 5.99 1.59 -14.43
CA TRP A 99 5.79 2.38 -13.23
C TRP A 99 5.86 1.56 -11.96
N VAL A 100 6.12 2.25 -10.85
CA VAL A 100 5.93 1.76 -9.48
C VAL A 100 5.05 2.77 -8.75
N ARG A 101 3.87 2.32 -8.31
CA ARG A 101 2.85 3.16 -7.67
C ARG A 101 2.39 2.54 -6.37
N TYR A 102 2.05 3.41 -5.43
CA TYR A 102 1.55 3.00 -4.12
C TYR A 102 0.20 3.64 -3.83
N THR A 103 -0.69 2.86 -3.24
CA THR A 103 -2.01 3.30 -2.79
C THR A 103 -2.21 2.96 -1.33
N CYS A 104 -2.82 3.89 -0.61
CA CYS A 104 -3.36 3.68 0.73
C CYS A 104 -4.87 3.66 0.59
N SER A 105 -5.52 2.57 0.97
CA SER A 105 -6.97 2.45 0.95
C SER A 105 -7.54 2.18 2.33
N ALA A 106 -8.75 2.66 2.57
CA ALA A 106 -9.53 2.40 3.77
C ALA A 106 -10.87 1.78 3.36
N THR A 107 -11.23 0.69 4.02
CA THR A 107 -12.44 -0.09 3.77
C THR A 107 -13.23 -0.18 5.07
N LEU A 108 -14.47 0.31 5.06
CA LEU A 108 -15.41 0.27 6.19
C LEU A 108 -16.63 -0.56 5.83
N ASP A 109 -16.91 -1.59 6.62
CA ASP A 109 -18.14 -2.39 6.50
C ASP A 109 -19.29 -1.66 7.24
N VAL A 110 -20.39 -1.39 6.54
CA VAL A 110 -21.64 -0.86 7.10
C VAL A 110 -22.66 -2.01 7.14
N LEU A 111 -23.25 -2.23 8.32
CA LEU A 111 -24.04 -3.43 8.67
C LEU A 111 -25.53 -3.12 8.89
N ASP A 112 -26.07 -2.14 8.17
CA ASP A 112 -27.51 -1.87 8.15
C ASP A 112 -28.27 -2.92 7.30
N GLU A 113 -29.58 -2.72 7.06
CA GLU A 113 -30.42 -3.63 6.26
C GLU A 113 -29.81 -3.92 4.87
N ASP A 114 -29.22 -2.89 4.26
CA ASP A 114 -28.47 -2.97 3.01
C ASP A 114 -26.96 -2.94 3.30
N ALA A 115 -26.44 -4.05 3.82
CA ALA A 115 -25.01 -4.19 4.11
C ALA A 115 -24.15 -3.76 2.90
N LYS A 116 -23.22 -2.83 3.14
CA LYS A 116 -22.39 -2.23 2.09
C LYS A 116 -20.97 -1.97 2.58
N GLU A 117 -20.05 -1.91 1.64
CA GLU A 117 -18.66 -1.56 1.88
C GLU A 117 -18.41 -0.12 1.41
N ILE A 118 -17.86 0.72 2.29
CA ILE A 118 -17.41 2.07 1.94
C ILE A 118 -15.90 2.01 1.71
N PHE A 119 -15.47 2.46 0.55
CA PHE A 119 -14.07 2.44 0.12
C PHE A 119 -13.56 3.86 -0.15
N ALA A 120 -12.38 4.17 0.38
CA ALA A 120 -11.63 5.38 0.08
C ALA A 120 -10.18 5.01 -0.27
N GLU A 121 -9.60 5.69 -1.25
CA GLU A 121 -8.23 5.43 -1.71
C GLU A 121 -7.46 6.74 -1.94
N HIS A 122 -6.17 6.71 -1.63
CA HIS A 122 -5.25 7.81 -1.84
C HIS A 122 -3.89 7.31 -2.33
N ASN A 123 -3.35 7.92 -3.38
CA ASN A 123 -2.02 7.59 -3.88
C ASN A 123 -0.93 8.25 -3.03
N PHE A 124 0.20 7.59 -2.84
CA PHE A 124 1.35 8.20 -2.18
C PHE A 124 2.66 7.86 -2.90
N THR A 125 3.68 8.68 -2.66
CA THR A 125 4.99 8.55 -3.28
C THR A 125 5.99 8.03 -2.26
N VAL A 126 6.75 7.01 -2.64
CA VAL A 126 7.84 6.47 -1.84
C VAL A 126 9.17 6.92 -2.43
N PHE A 127 10.04 7.46 -1.57
CA PHE A 127 11.44 7.71 -1.89
C PHE A 127 12.29 6.75 -1.06
N SER A 128 12.70 5.64 -1.67
CA SER A 128 13.60 4.69 -1.02
C SER A 128 14.99 5.31 -0.92
N LEU A 129 15.44 5.56 0.31
CA LEU A 129 16.80 6.02 0.57
C LEU A 129 17.72 4.80 0.61
N LEU A 130 18.74 4.80 -0.24
CA LEU A 130 19.75 3.76 -0.23
C LEU A 130 20.52 3.81 1.09
N ASN A 131 20.38 2.76 1.91
CA ASN A 131 21.17 2.66 3.14
C ASN A 131 22.62 2.28 2.80
N LEU A 132 23.49 3.29 2.65
CA LEU A 132 24.92 3.13 2.36
C LEU A 132 25.72 2.50 3.52
N ASP A 133 25.11 2.31 4.70
CA ASP A 133 25.72 1.58 5.81
C ASP A 133 25.58 0.06 5.69
N ALA A 134 24.82 -0.42 4.70
CA ALA A 134 24.73 -1.83 4.37
C ALA A 134 26.06 -2.36 3.79
N PRO A 135 26.81 -3.24 4.49
CA PRO A 135 28.16 -3.64 4.08
C PRO A 135 28.20 -4.35 2.72
N TYR A 136 27.13 -5.06 2.35
CA TYR A 136 27.04 -5.79 1.08
C TYR A 136 26.90 -4.86 -0.14
N MET A 137 26.39 -3.64 0.02
CA MET A 137 26.35 -2.66 -1.07
C MET A 137 27.71 -2.00 -1.37
N ARG A 138 28.68 -2.14 -0.46
CA ARG A 138 30.07 -1.69 -0.66
C ARG A 138 30.94 -2.74 -1.31
N GLN A 139 30.43 -3.96 -1.49
CA GLN A 139 31.17 -5.04 -2.12
C GLN A 139 31.08 -4.88 -3.64
N PRO A 140 32.22 -4.90 -4.35
CA PRO A 140 32.21 -4.91 -5.81
C PRO A 140 31.47 -6.15 -6.30
N VAL A 141 30.48 -5.94 -7.17
CA VAL A 141 29.77 -7.03 -7.84
C VAL A 141 30.60 -7.45 -9.05
N THR A 142 31.01 -8.72 -9.10
CA THR A 142 31.60 -9.35 -10.28
C THR A 142 30.66 -10.44 -10.77
N SER A 143 30.12 -10.28 -11.98
CA SER A 143 29.45 -11.36 -12.71
C SER A 143 30.39 -11.88 -13.79
N GLN A 144 30.51 -13.20 -13.90
CA GLN A 144 31.21 -13.87 -14.99
C GLN A 144 30.15 -14.65 -15.76
N GLU A 145 29.88 -14.26 -17.01
CA GLU A 145 28.96 -15.01 -17.87
C GLU A 145 29.65 -16.32 -18.29
N GLU A 146 29.17 -17.45 -17.78
CA GLU A 146 29.52 -18.76 -18.32
C GLU A 146 28.71 -18.98 -19.61
N ASN A 147 29.31 -18.64 -20.75
CA ASN A 147 28.84 -19.16 -22.03
C ASN A 147 29.18 -20.66 -22.08
N GLU A 148 28.22 -21.52 -21.74
CA GLU A 148 28.26 -22.91 -22.21
C GLU A 148 28.06 -22.91 -23.73
N VAL A 149 29.15 -22.83 -24.47
CA VAL A 149 29.18 -23.24 -25.88
C VAL A 149 29.07 -24.77 -25.88
N ARG A 150 27.89 -25.29 -26.20
CA ARG A 150 27.71 -26.67 -26.67
C ARG A 150 27.03 -26.68 -28.01
#